data_AF-A0A950XBI6-F1
#
_entry.id   AF-A0A950XBI6-F1
#
_cell.length_a   1.000
_cell.length_b   1.000
_cell.length_c   1.000
_cell.angle_alpha   90.00
_cell.angle_beta   90.00
_cell.angle_gamma   90.00
#
_symmetry.space_group_name_H-M   'P 1'
#
loop_
_entity.id
_entity.type
_entity.pdbx_description
1 polymer ?
#
loop_
_entity_poly.entity_id
_entity_poly.type
_entity_poly.pdbx_seq_one_letter_code
_entity_poly.pdbx_strand_id
1 'polypeptide(L)'
;MTPDQKQQSDQAMNAFHQQRYPDALAMFKQLLQQIEGDAVLSKFASEAALNTGDLTFALNLLKPLASANPDDWRAAALLTRGCAESGDTTCRDSGIAHMLDLHRRGITPPGMQQYVLERIKLGENTILIRTSVEPWGPYKIYDLAQVFNNEGKIFLRITIESSDFDQSFFADQHPKEASQGLRSFSLDAYRETGLTPDGKRTQTHYTFKMFVGQPPYETIRQAFIDIATGKSHPMTSRTHLVVP
;
A
#
# COMPACT_ATOMS: atom_id res chain seq x y z
N MET A 1 7.19 -7.93 -31.74
CA MET A 1 7.96 -8.96 -31.03
C MET A 1 8.24 -10.13 -31.96
N THR A 2 9.48 -10.61 -32.00
CA THR A 2 9.86 -11.90 -32.63
C THR A 2 9.41 -13.08 -31.75
N PRO A 3 9.39 -14.33 -32.27
CA PRO A 3 9.10 -15.51 -31.46
C PRO A 3 10.00 -15.63 -30.22
N ASP A 4 11.30 -15.37 -30.37
CA ASP A 4 12.26 -15.42 -29.27
C ASP A 4 11.98 -14.35 -28.21
N GLN A 5 11.64 -13.13 -28.64
CA GLN A 5 11.24 -12.03 -27.74
C GLN A 5 9.97 -12.37 -26.97
N LYS A 6 9.00 -13.03 -27.62
CA LYS A 6 7.78 -13.48 -26.98
C LYS A 6 8.07 -14.54 -25.91
N GLN A 7 8.90 -15.54 -26.24
CA GLN A 7 9.30 -16.57 -25.28
C GLN A 7 10.03 -15.97 -24.06
N GLN A 8 10.95 -15.02 -24.29
CA GLN A 8 11.63 -14.31 -23.20
C GLN A 8 10.65 -13.48 -22.36
N SER A 9 9.69 -12.82 -22.99
CA SER A 9 8.63 -12.07 -22.29
C SER A 9 7.79 -13.00 -21.41
N ASP A 10 7.36 -14.14 -21.93
CA ASP A 10 6.58 -15.14 -21.17
C ASP A 10 7.38 -15.68 -19.97
N GLN A 11 8.69 -15.92 -20.13
CA GLN A 11 9.57 -16.33 -19.03
C GLN A 11 9.72 -15.23 -17.96
N ALA A 12 9.90 -13.98 -18.37
CA ALA A 12 9.98 -12.84 -17.47
C ALA A 12 8.69 -12.64 -16.67
N MET A 13 7.53 -12.73 -17.34
CA MET A 13 6.21 -12.67 -16.69
C MET A 13 6.01 -13.82 -15.72
N ASN A 14 6.40 -15.05 -16.09
CA ASN A 14 6.30 -16.19 -15.19
C ASN A 14 7.16 -16.01 -13.93
N ALA A 15 8.41 -15.55 -14.07
CA ALA A 15 9.25 -15.21 -12.92
C ALA A 15 8.63 -14.11 -12.05
N PHE A 16 8.05 -13.08 -12.68
CA PHE A 16 7.35 -12.01 -12.00
C PHE A 16 6.16 -12.52 -11.17
N HIS A 17 5.29 -13.35 -11.77
CA HIS A 17 4.13 -13.94 -11.09
C HIS A 17 4.51 -14.90 -9.96
N GLN A 18 5.67 -15.54 -10.07
CA GLN A 18 6.26 -16.36 -9.00
C GLN A 18 7.01 -15.52 -7.94
N GLN A 19 6.90 -14.18 -7.99
CA GLN A 19 7.58 -13.24 -7.08
C GLN A 19 9.12 -13.34 -7.11
N ARG A 20 9.69 -13.95 -8.15
CA ARG A 20 11.13 -13.97 -8.42
C ARG A 20 11.54 -12.66 -9.09
N TYR A 21 11.34 -11.55 -8.39
CA TYR A 21 11.54 -10.19 -8.93
C TYR A 21 12.97 -9.92 -9.42
N PRO A 22 14.05 -10.40 -8.77
CA PRO A 22 15.41 -10.25 -9.31
C PRO A 22 15.57 -10.91 -10.69
N ASP A 23 15.09 -12.15 -10.85
CA ASP A 23 15.15 -12.88 -12.12
C ASP A 23 14.31 -12.17 -13.19
N ALA A 24 13.08 -11.78 -12.84
CA ALA A 24 12.17 -11.07 -13.73
C ALA A 24 12.78 -9.73 -14.19
N LEU A 25 13.35 -8.94 -13.28
CA LEU A 25 13.97 -7.67 -13.60
C LEU A 25 15.15 -7.83 -14.58
N ALA A 26 16.00 -8.83 -14.36
CA ALA A 26 17.13 -9.11 -15.25
C ALA A 26 16.64 -9.40 -16.69
N MET A 27 15.59 -10.23 -16.82
CA MET A 27 15.00 -10.54 -18.13
C MET A 27 14.30 -9.33 -18.76
N PHE A 28 13.55 -8.54 -17.98
CA PHE A 28 12.92 -7.32 -18.50
C PHE A 28 13.93 -6.28 -18.98
N LYS A 29 15.06 -6.10 -18.28
CA LYS A 29 16.14 -5.21 -18.72
C LYS A 29 16.69 -5.63 -20.10
N GLN A 30 16.86 -6.93 -20.34
CA GLN A 30 17.30 -7.43 -21.65
C GLN A 30 16.24 -7.20 -22.74
N LEU A 31 14.96 -7.44 -22.44
CA LEU A 31 13.86 -7.22 -23.38
C LEU A 31 13.72 -5.74 -23.77
N LEU A 32 13.85 -4.82 -22.82
CA LEU A 32 13.72 -3.38 -23.07
C LEU A 32 14.86 -2.82 -23.94
N GLN A 33 16.02 -3.47 -24.00
CA GLN A 33 17.09 -3.11 -24.95
C GLN A 33 16.73 -3.50 -26.40
N GLN A 34 15.83 -4.45 -26.59
CA GLN A 34 15.42 -4.94 -27.90
C GLN A 34 14.08 -4.36 -28.36
N ILE A 35 13.26 -3.91 -27.40
CA ILE A 35 11.90 -3.41 -27.62
C ILE A 35 11.77 -2.09 -26.86
N GLU A 36 12.37 -1.04 -27.41
CA GLU A 36 12.32 0.28 -26.82
C GLU A 36 10.88 0.83 -26.82
N GLY A 37 10.50 1.51 -25.73
CA GLY A 37 9.22 2.22 -25.63
C GLY A 37 7.99 1.34 -25.39
N ASP A 38 8.14 0.03 -25.17
CA ASP A 38 7.00 -0.81 -24.80
C ASP A 38 6.50 -0.47 -23.39
N ALA A 39 5.33 0.18 -23.33
CA ALA A 39 4.70 0.63 -22.10
C ALA A 39 4.33 -0.52 -21.15
N VAL A 40 3.96 -1.69 -21.68
CA VAL A 40 3.57 -2.85 -20.87
C VAL A 40 4.81 -3.43 -20.20
N LEU A 41 5.85 -3.72 -20.98
CA LEU A 41 7.13 -4.21 -20.45
C LEU A 41 7.72 -3.22 -19.45
N SER A 42 7.66 -1.93 -19.75
CA SER A 42 8.17 -0.88 -18.84
C SER A 42 7.47 -0.94 -17.48
N LYS A 43 6.14 -1.11 -17.42
CA LYS A 43 5.42 -1.22 -16.14
C LYS A 43 5.85 -2.44 -15.33
N PHE A 44 5.98 -3.61 -15.96
CA PHE A 44 6.43 -4.81 -15.26
C PHE A 44 7.90 -4.72 -14.83
N ALA A 45 8.76 -4.16 -15.66
CA ALA A 45 10.16 -3.91 -15.33
C ALA A 45 10.30 -2.95 -14.14
N SER A 46 9.55 -1.85 -14.15
CA SER A 46 9.52 -0.89 -13.05
C SER A 46 8.98 -1.51 -11.77
N GLU A 47 7.90 -2.31 -11.84
CA GLU A 47 7.36 -2.97 -10.65
C GLU A 47 8.33 -4.01 -10.07
N ALA A 48 9.02 -4.78 -10.93
CA ALA A 48 10.08 -5.68 -10.50
C ALA A 48 11.23 -4.90 -9.83
N ALA A 49 11.64 -3.78 -10.42
CA ALA A 49 12.68 -2.91 -9.89
C ALA A 49 12.32 -2.30 -8.53
N LEU A 50 11.09 -1.83 -8.33
CA LEU A 50 10.60 -1.39 -7.03
C LEU A 50 10.62 -2.53 -6.01
N ASN A 51 10.31 -3.76 -6.42
CA ASN A 51 10.36 -4.92 -5.52
C ASN A 51 11.78 -5.40 -5.18
N THR A 52 12.79 -5.05 -5.98
CA THR A 52 14.21 -5.34 -5.72
C THR A 52 14.98 -4.14 -5.15
N GLY A 53 14.35 -2.98 -5.01
CA GLY A 53 14.98 -1.75 -4.52
C GLY A 53 15.81 -0.98 -5.56
N ASP A 54 15.68 -1.30 -6.85
CA ASP A 54 16.33 -0.54 -7.93
C ASP A 54 15.47 0.69 -8.30
N LEU A 55 15.36 1.63 -7.35
CA LEU A 55 14.49 2.81 -7.45
C LEU A 55 14.87 3.71 -8.62
N THR A 56 16.17 3.87 -8.89
CA THR A 56 16.67 4.69 -10.01
C THR A 56 16.16 4.16 -11.34
N PHE A 57 16.29 2.85 -11.59
CA PHE A 57 15.78 2.25 -12.81
C PHE A 57 14.25 2.37 -12.91
N ALA A 58 13.53 2.10 -11.82
CA ALA A 58 12.08 2.20 -11.81
C ALA A 58 11.60 3.62 -12.16
N LEU A 59 12.16 4.65 -11.52
CA LEU A 59 11.77 6.05 -11.72
C LEU A 59 12.12 6.56 -13.13
N ASN A 60 13.25 6.13 -13.69
CA ASN A 60 13.64 6.50 -15.06
C ASN A 60 12.66 5.98 -16.11
N LEU A 61 12.04 4.81 -15.88
CA LEU A 61 10.98 4.29 -16.75
C LEU A 61 9.62 4.93 -16.45
N LEU A 62 9.27 5.11 -15.18
CA LEU A 62 7.93 5.52 -14.76
C LEU A 62 7.62 6.99 -15.03
N LYS A 63 8.59 7.90 -14.83
CA LYS A 63 8.40 9.33 -15.06
C LYS A 63 7.93 9.65 -16.50
N PRO A 64 8.67 9.26 -17.55
CA PRO A 64 8.23 9.52 -18.92
C PRO A 64 6.94 8.76 -19.24
N LEU A 65 6.75 7.54 -18.71
CA LEU A 65 5.57 6.74 -18.97
C LEU A 65 4.28 7.39 -18.44
N ALA A 66 4.29 7.83 -17.18
CA ALA A 66 3.15 8.51 -16.55
C ALA A 66 2.90 9.90 -17.17
N SER A 67 3.96 10.57 -17.65
CA SER A 67 3.83 11.85 -18.35
C SER A 67 3.18 11.68 -19.73
N ALA A 68 3.54 10.62 -20.45
CA ALA A 68 3.02 10.33 -21.78
C ALA A 68 1.55 9.88 -21.78
N ASN A 69 1.12 9.19 -20.72
CA ASN A 69 -0.27 8.80 -20.52
C ASN A 69 -0.70 9.01 -19.06
N PRO A 70 -1.16 10.22 -18.71
CA PRO A 70 -1.59 10.54 -17.35
C PRO A 70 -2.76 9.68 -16.83
N ASP A 71 -3.58 9.14 -17.74
CA ASP A 71 -4.72 8.28 -17.39
C ASP A 71 -4.33 6.79 -17.25
N ASP A 72 -3.05 6.43 -17.45
CA ASP A 72 -2.55 5.07 -17.11
C ASP A 72 -2.42 4.93 -15.59
N TRP A 73 -3.52 4.52 -14.95
CA TRP A 73 -3.57 4.37 -13.49
C TRP A 73 -2.47 3.46 -12.93
N ARG A 74 -2.02 2.45 -13.69
CA ARG A 74 -0.97 1.54 -13.21
C ARG A 74 0.39 2.23 -13.23
N ALA A 75 0.69 3.01 -14.28
CA ALA A 75 1.89 3.83 -14.31
C ALA A 75 1.86 4.89 -13.19
N ALA A 76 0.72 5.54 -12.97
CA ALA A 76 0.52 6.51 -11.90
C ALA A 76 0.75 5.90 -10.50
N ALA A 77 0.14 4.73 -10.22
CA ALA A 77 0.31 4.05 -8.94
C ALA A 77 1.78 3.64 -8.70
N LEU A 78 2.45 3.09 -9.72
CA LEU A 78 3.86 2.70 -9.63
C LEU A 78 4.79 3.91 -9.46
N LEU A 79 4.54 5.03 -10.15
CA LEU A 79 5.31 6.26 -9.98
C LEU A 79 5.13 6.82 -8.57
N THR A 80 3.89 6.85 -8.07
CA THR A 80 3.57 7.28 -6.71
C THR A 80 4.35 6.45 -5.69
N ARG A 81 4.39 5.12 -5.88
CA ARG A 81 5.17 4.21 -5.06
C ARG A 81 6.68 4.47 -5.14
N GLY A 82 7.21 4.65 -6.34
CA GLY A 82 8.63 4.97 -6.53
C GLY A 82 9.02 6.27 -5.83
N CYS A 83 8.16 7.29 -5.87
CA CYS A 83 8.38 8.56 -5.19
C CYS A 83 8.29 8.42 -3.66
N ALA A 84 7.38 7.60 -3.14
CA ALA A 84 7.32 7.29 -1.72
C ALA A 84 8.60 6.61 -1.24
N GLU A 85 9.04 5.56 -1.94
CA GLU A 85 10.22 4.77 -1.58
C GLU A 85 11.54 5.54 -1.78
N SER A 86 11.57 6.56 -2.66
CA SER A 86 12.74 7.44 -2.83
C SER A 86 12.78 8.63 -1.87
N GLY A 87 11.73 8.84 -1.07
CA GLY A 87 11.60 10.00 -0.18
C GLY A 87 11.20 11.31 -0.86
N ASP A 88 10.76 11.27 -2.13
CA ASP A 88 10.21 12.44 -2.82
C ASP A 88 8.74 12.64 -2.42
N THR A 89 8.54 13.31 -1.28
CA THR A 89 7.21 13.51 -0.69
C THR A 89 6.31 14.37 -1.56
N THR A 90 6.86 15.33 -2.30
CA THR A 90 6.08 16.20 -3.19
C THR A 90 5.53 15.40 -4.37
N CYS A 91 6.37 14.57 -5.01
CA CYS A 91 5.91 13.67 -6.06
C CYS A 91 4.90 12.65 -5.52
N ARG A 92 5.18 12.05 -4.35
CA ARG A 92 4.28 11.08 -3.70
C ARG A 92 2.90 11.67 -3.45
N ASP A 93 2.81 12.82 -2.78
CA ASP A 93 1.53 13.40 -2.37
C ASP A 93 0.71 13.85 -3.58
N SER A 94 1.38 14.38 -4.61
CA SER A 94 0.75 14.65 -5.92
C SER A 94 0.23 13.36 -6.58
N GLY A 95 1.01 12.28 -6.54
CA GLY A 95 0.62 10.98 -7.07
C GLY A 95 -0.59 10.36 -6.34
N ILE A 96 -0.67 10.50 -5.01
CA ILE A 96 -1.85 10.09 -4.23
C ILE A 96 -3.08 10.88 -4.67
N ALA A 97 -2.98 12.21 -4.78
CA ALA A 97 -4.08 13.04 -5.24
C ALA A 97 -4.54 12.66 -6.66
N HIS A 98 -3.58 12.38 -7.56
CA HIS A 98 -3.86 11.94 -8.93
C HIS A 98 -4.56 10.57 -8.97
N MET A 99 -4.12 9.60 -8.17
CA MET A 99 -4.78 8.30 -8.07
C MET A 99 -6.23 8.40 -7.58
N LEU A 100 -6.51 9.32 -6.64
CA LEU A 100 -7.87 9.61 -6.19
C LEU A 100 -8.72 10.24 -7.30
N ASP A 101 -8.15 11.15 -8.11
CA ASP A 101 -8.81 11.73 -9.28
C ASP A 101 -9.17 10.65 -10.32
N LEU A 102 -8.20 9.80 -10.69
CA LEU A 102 -8.42 8.69 -11.62
C LEU A 102 -9.55 7.75 -11.15
N HIS A 103 -9.61 7.46 -9.85
CA HIS A 103 -10.68 6.65 -9.29
C HIS A 103 -12.05 7.34 -9.38
N ARG A 104 -12.15 8.63 -9.02
CA ARG A 104 -13.41 9.40 -9.15
C ARG A 104 -13.89 9.50 -10.59
N ARG A 105 -12.96 9.56 -11.55
CA ARG A 105 -13.26 9.56 -12.99
C ARG A 105 -13.61 8.16 -13.55
N GLY A 106 -13.53 7.11 -12.72
CA GLY A 106 -13.83 5.73 -13.14
C GLY A 106 -12.76 5.09 -14.03
N ILE A 107 -11.52 5.59 -13.99
CA ILE A 107 -10.40 5.10 -14.82
C ILE A 107 -9.71 3.90 -14.17
N THR A 108 -9.73 3.82 -12.84
CA THR A 108 -9.22 2.64 -12.13
C THR A 108 -10.17 1.45 -12.29
N PRO A 109 -9.68 0.20 -12.11
CA PRO A 109 -10.53 -0.98 -12.21
C PRO A 109 -11.75 -0.90 -11.26
N PRO A 110 -12.94 -1.35 -11.69
CA PRO A 110 -14.11 -1.42 -10.82
C PRO A 110 -13.83 -2.22 -9.55
N GLY A 111 -14.22 -1.68 -8.39
CA GLY A 111 -14.00 -2.33 -7.09
C GLY A 111 -12.56 -2.29 -6.57
N MET A 112 -11.66 -1.53 -7.23
CA MET A 112 -10.35 -1.26 -6.67
C MET A 112 -10.49 -0.43 -5.39
N GLN A 113 -10.15 -1.03 -4.24
CA GLN A 113 -10.21 -0.35 -2.94
C GLN A 113 -8.91 0.35 -2.56
N GLN A 114 -7.77 -0.22 -2.98
CA GLN A 114 -6.45 0.20 -2.50
C GLN A 114 -5.34 -0.17 -3.49
N TYR A 115 -4.20 0.53 -3.39
CA TYR A 115 -2.95 0.19 -4.08
C TYR A 115 -1.76 0.26 -3.13
N VAL A 116 -0.66 -0.38 -3.52
CA VAL A 116 0.60 -0.32 -2.76
C VAL A 116 1.21 1.07 -2.93
N LEU A 117 1.38 1.77 -1.82
CA LEU A 117 2.03 3.07 -1.77
C LEU A 117 3.51 2.93 -1.42
N GLU A 118 3.89 2.01 -0.53
CA GLU A 118 5.28 1.90 -0.11
C GLU A 118 5.60 0.49 0.40
N ARG A 119 6.82 0.02 0.12
CA ARG A 119 7.41 -1.16 0.75
C ARG A 119 8.67 -0.75 1.50
N ILE A 120 8.75 -1.08 2.79
CA ILE A 120 9.89 -0.70 3.63
C ILE A 120 10.45 -1.96 4.29
N LYS A 121 11.78 -2.12 4.21
CA LYS A 121 12.49 -3.19 4.91
C LYS A 121 12.83 -2.73 6.34
N LEU A 122 12.42 -3.52 7.33
CA LEU A 122 12.61 -3.28 8.76
C LEU A 122 13.41 -4.45 9.37
N GLY A 123 14.73 -4.47 9.11
CA GLY A 123 15.58 -5.62 9.46
C GLY A 123 15.18 -6.87 8.66
N GLU A 124 14.74 -7.91 9.37
CA GLU A 124 14.23 -9.16 8.77
C GLU A 124 12.77 -9.05 8.31
N ASN A 125 12.03 -8.04 8.79
CA ASN A 125 10.63 -7.84 8.46
C ASN A 125 10.48 -6.90 7.26
N THR A 126 9.32 -6.97 6.61
CA THR A 126 8.92 -6.02 5.57
C THR A 126 7.55 -5.46 5.91
N ILE A 127 7.38 -4.15 5.80
CA ILE A 127 6.06 -3.52 5.84
C ILE A 127 5.64 -3.16 4.43
N LEU A 128 4.40 -3.50 4.07
CA LEU A 128 3.74 -3.09 2.83
C LEU A 128 2.61 -2.14 3.21
N ILE A 129 2.76 -0.87 2.86
CA ILE A 129 1.77 0.18 3.11
C ILE A 129 0.92 0.33 1.87
N ARG A 130 -0.40 0.25 2.07
CA ARG A 130 -1.43 0.46 1.05
C ARG A 130 -2.25 1.66 1.46
N THR A 131 -2.56 2.51 0.48
CA THR A 131 -3.51 3.61 0.66
C THR A 131 -4.77 3.28 -0.12
N SER A 132 -5.92 3.65 0.44
CA SER A 132 -7.22 3.34 -0.13
C SER A 132 -7.68 4.49 -1.02
N VAL A 133 -8.22 4.15 -2.20
CA VAL A 133 -8.82 5.15 -3.10
C VAL A 133 -10.24 5.54 -2.67
N GLU A 134 -10.85 4.69 -1.85
CA GLU A 134 -12.07 4.95 -1.09
C GLU A 134 -12.03 4.15 0.23
N PRO A 135 -12.66 4.65 1.32
CA PRO A 135 -12.69 3.92 2.57
C PRO A 135 -13.57 2.68 2.48
N TRP A 136 -13.10 1.55 2.98
CA TRP A 136 -13.77 0.25 2.81
C TRP A 136 -13.97 -0.51 4.14
N GLY A 137 -14.85 -1.51 4.09
CA GLY A 137 -15.20 -2.34 5.24
C GLY A 137 -16.04 -1.60 6.30
N PRO A 138 -16.44 -2.32 7.39
CA PRO A 138 -17.27 -1.75 8.45
C PRO A 138 -16.57 -0.66 9.26
N TYR A 139 -15.23 -0.67 9.29
CA TYR A 139 -14.43 0.31 10.02
C TYR A 139 -13.92 1.48 9.17
N LYS A 140 -14.25 1.50 7.86
CA LYS A 140 -13.81 2.54 6.92
C LYS A 140 -12.30 2.70 6.93
N ILE A 141 -11.59 1.69 6.43
CA ILE A 141 -10.12 1.68 6.37
C ILE A 141 -9.63 2.65 5.28
N TYR A 142 -8.79 3.60 5.66
CA TYR A 142 -8.15 4.57 4.76
C TYR A 142 -6.74 4.12 4.36
N ASP A 143 -5.95 3.63 5.31
CA ASP A 143 -4.61 3.12 5.07
C ASP A 143 -4.41 1.80 5.80
N LEU A 144 -3.66 0.90 5.18
CA LEU A 144 -3.37 -0.45 5.70
C LEU A 144 -1.88 -0.75 5.54
N ALA A 145 -1.22 -1.04 6.66
CA ALA A 145 0.08 -1.68 6.69
C ALA A 145 -0.08 -3.18 6.96
N GLN A 146 0.58 -3.99 6.13
CA GLN A 146 0.77 -5.42 6.36
C GLN A 146 2.24 -5.65 6.70
N VAL A 147 2.52 -6.24 7.86
CA VAL A 147 3.89 -6.56 8.29
C VAL A 147 4.15 -8.04 8.09
N PHE A 148 5.16 -8.34 7.29
CA PHE A 148 5.61 -9.66 6.90
C PHE A 148 6.90 -10.01 7.64
N ASN A 149 7.02 -11.26 8.08
CA ASN A 149 8.28 -11.81 8.58
C ASN A 149 9.21 -12.22 7.43
N ASN A 150 10.38 -12.76 7.76
CA ASN A 150 11.38 -13.26 6.81
C ASN A 150 10.88 -14.45 5.94
N GLU A 151 9.87 -15.19 6.39
CA GLU A 151 9.18 -16.24 5.62
C GLU A 151 8.13 -15.69 4.65
N GLY A 152 7.89 -14.38 4.64
CA GLY A 152 6.83 -13.76 3.83
C GLY A 152 5.42 -13.98 4.37
N LYS A 153 5.26 -14.36 5.65
CA LYS A 153 3.96 -14.48 6.32
C LYS A 153 3.61 -13.18 7.03
N ILE A 154 2.35 -12.76 6.87
CA ILE A 154 1.80 -11.61 7.61
C ILE A 154 1.63 -12.01 9.07
N PHE A 155 2.18 -11.22 9.99
CA PHE A 155 1.98 -11.43 11.44
C PHE A 155 1.32 -10.24 12.14
N LEU A 156 1.22 -9.09 11.46
CA LEU A 156 0.59 -7.89 11.99
C LEU A 156 -0.07 -7.11 10.85
N ARG A 157 -1.29 -6.62 11.10
CA ARG A 157 -1.95 -5.60 10.28
C ARG A 157 -2.10 -4.35 11.11
N ILE A 158 -1.90 -3.19 10.52
CA ILE A 158 -2.06 -1.89 11.17
C ILE A 158 -2.92 -1.03 10.24
N THR A 159 -3.92 -0.33 10.76
CA THR A 159 -4.90 0.40 9.96
C THR A 159 -5.09 1.81 10.47
N ILE A 160 -5.46 2.69 9.55
CA ILE A 160 -6.12 3.96 9.86
C ILE A 160 -7.59 3.78 9.55
N GLU A 161 -8.44 3.87 10.57
CA GLU A 161 -9.87 3.61 10.51
C GLU A 161 -10.65 4.86 10.89
N SER A 162 -11.86 5.02 10.36
CA SER A 162 -12.79 6.09 10.75
C SER A 162 -14.21 5.56 10.70
N SER A 163 -14.55 4.69 11.65
CA SER A 163 -15.86 4.04 11.67
C SER A 163 -16.99 5.05 11.86
N ASP A 164 -18.12 4.81 11.20
CA ASP A 164 -19.32 5.63 11.38
C ASP A 164 -19.89 5.52 12.81
N PHE A 165 -19.60 4.41 13.51
CA PHE A 165 -20.01 4.20 14.91
C PHE A 165 -19.38 5.22 15.88
N ASP A 166 -18.15 5.66 15.61
CA ASP A 166 -17.41 6.57 16.49
C ASP A 166 -17.78 8.04 16.28
N GLN A 167 -18.44 8.37 15.15
CA GLN A 167 -18.61 9.76 14.74
C GLN A 167 -19.65 10.52 15.56
N SER A 168 -20.69 9.83 16.07
CA SER A 168 -21.67 10.47 16.97
C SER A 168 -20.99 10.91 18.26
N PHE A 169 -20.21 10.02 18.87
CA PHE A 169 -19.46 10.33 20.08
C PHE A 169 -18.40 11.41 19.84
N PHE A 170 -17.71 11.36 18.69
CA PHE A 170 -16.79 12.41 18.29
C PHE A 170 -17.47 13.77 18.17
N ALA A 171 -18.66 13.86 17.56
CA ALA A 171 -19.39 15.12 17.42
C ALA A 171 -19.81 15.72 18.77
N ASP A 172 -20.12 14.87 19.76
CA ASP A 172 -20.43 15.31 21.12
C ASP A 172 -19.19 15.88 21.84
N GLN A 173 -18.02 15.27 21.65
CA GLN A 173 -16.77 15.67 22.30
C GLN A 173 -16.03 16.81 21.56
N HIS A 174 -16.20 16.90 20.25
CA HIS A 174 -15.51 17.81 19.34
C HIS A 174 -16.48 18.53 18.41
N PRO A 175 -17.47 19.28 18.95
CA PRO A 175 -18.56 19.84 18.14
C PRO A 175 -18.08 20.85 17.09
N LYS A 176 -16.99 21.58 17.37
CA LYS A 176 -16.43 22.55 16.41
C LYS A 176 -15.82 21.83 15.22
N GLU A 177 -15.00 20.82 15.47
CA GLU A 177 -14.32 20.04 14.45
C GLU A 177 -15.31 19.22 13.61
N ALA A 178 -16.29 18.59 14.27
CA ALA A 178 -17.37 17.88 13.58
C ALA A 178 -18.20 18.81 12.68
N SER A 179 -18.49 20.05 13.12
CA SER A 179 -19.19 21.04 12.28
C SER A 179 -18.41 21.48 11.04
N GLN A 180 -17.09 21.27 11.03
CA GLN A 180 -16.20 21.50 9.88
C GLN A 180 -16.07 20.27 8.98
N GLY A 181 -16.78 19.18 9.29
CA GLY A 181 -16.71 17.92 8.57
C GLY A 181 -15.51 17.05 8.93
N LEU A 182 -14.75 17.39 9.98
CA LEU A 182 -13.71 16.51 10.48
C LEU A 182 -14.32 15.27 11.12
N ARG A 183 -13.55 14.18 11.12
CA ARG A 183 -13.93 12.88 11.67
C ARG A 183 -12.91 12.44 12.70
N SER A 184 -13.31 11.53 13.59
CA SER A 184 -12.34 10.79 14.39
C SER A 184 -11.72 9.69 13.55
N PHE A 185 -10.41 9.52 13.70
CA PHE A 185 -9.66 8.40 13.13
C PHE A 185 -8.95 7.63 14.24
N SER A 186 -8.86 6.32 14.12
CA SER A 186 -8.09 5.46 15.01
C SER A 186 -6.90 4.84 14.28
N LEU A 187 -5.80 4.66 15.01
CA LEU A 187 -4.66 3.85 14.62
C LEU A 187 -4.74 2.53 15.38
N ASP A 188 -5.14 1.49 14.66
CA ASP A 188 -5.36 0.18 15.24
C ASP A 188 -4.40 -0.85 14.66
N ALA A 189 -4.12 -1.90 15.44
CA ALA A 189 -3.39 -3.05 14.97
C ALA A 189 -4.08 -4.36 15.34
N TYR A 190 -3.92 -5.34 14.48
CA TYR A 190 -4.53 -6.65 14.57
C TYR A 190 -3.48 -7.73 14.41
N ARG A 191 -3.35 -8.57 15.44
CA ARG A 191 -2.44 -9.73 15.46
C ARG A 191 -3.26 -11.00 15.61
N GLU A 192 -3.14 -11.93 14.67
CA GLU A 192 -3.76 -13.25 14.81
C GLU A 192 -3.14 -14.01 15.98
N THR A 193 -3.99 -14.61 16.82
CA THR A 193 -3.58 -15.31 18.04
C THR A 193 -3.83 -16.81 18.01
N GLY A 194 -4.55 -17.31 17.00
CA GLY A 194 -4.81 -18.73 16.83
C GLY A 194 -6.23 -19.01 16.36
N LEU A 195 -6.73 -20.18 16.75
CA LEU A 195 -8.08 -20.64 16.47
C LEU A 195 -8.83 -20.91 17.77
N THR A 196 -10.14 -20.69 17.77
CA THR A 196 -11.06 -21.22 18.77
C THR A 196 -11.21 -22.75 18.63
N PRO A 197 -11.80 -23.46 19.61
CA PRO A 197 -12.08 -24.90 19.48
C PRO A 197 -12.96 -25.28 18.28
N ASP A 198 -13.83 -24.38 17.82
CA ASP A 198 -14.66 -24.53 16.62
C ASP A 198 -13.94 -24.10 15.32
N GLY A 199 -12.63 -23.85 15.38
CA GLY A 199 -11.79 -23.57 14.22
C GLY A 199 -11.86 -22.14 13.68
N LYS A 200 -12.48 -21.20 14.40
CA LYS A 200 -12.55 -19.79 13.98
C LYS A 200 -11.28 -19.06 14.36
N ARG A 201 -10.80 -18.18 13.47
CA ARG A 201 -9.62 -17.36 13.72
C ARG A 201 -9.87 -16.37 14.86
N THR A 202 -8.87 -16.23 15.74
CA THR A 202 -8.86 -15.22 16.79
C THR A 202 -7.77 -14.20 16.57
N GLN A 203 -7.99 -13.00 17.07
CA GLN A 203 -7.01 -11.92 17.04
C GLN A 203 -6.95 -11.14 18.36
N THR A 204 -5.82 -10.47 18.56
CA THR A 204 -5.72 -9.34 19.49
C THR A 204 -5.85 -8.06 18.69
N HIS A 205 -6.76 -7.20 19.15
CA HIS A 205 -6.90 -5.82 18.70
C HIS A 205 -6.17 -4.88 19.65
N TYR A 206 -5.48 -3.90 19.08
CA TYR A 206 -4.74 -2.88 19.79
C TYR A 206 -5.10 -1.51 19.24
N THR A 207 -5.48 -0.56 20.11
CA THR A 207 -5.61 0.86 19.72
C THR A 207 -4.39 1.61 20.21
N PHE A 208 -3.70 2.31 19.31
CA PHE A 208 -2.48 3.05 19.63
C PHE A 208 -2.70 4.55 19.75
N LYS A 209 -3.61 5.11 18.94
CA LYS A 209 -3.83 6.54 18.89
C LYS A 209 -5.19 6.89 18.28
N MET A 210 -5.75 8.01 18.73
CA MET A 210 -6.88 8.67 18.07
C MET A 210 -6.38 9.97 17.41
N PHE A 211 -6.95 10.31 16.26
CA PHE A 211 -6.70 11.57 15.56
C PHE A 211 -8.01 12.32 15.34
N VAL A 212 -7.88 13.65 15.30
CA VAL A 212 -8.94 14.56 14.87
C VAL A 212 -8.62 14.97 13.43
N GLY A 213 -9.50 14.59 12.50
CA GLY A 213 -9.22 14.69 11.07
C GLY A 213 -8.24 13.63 10.58
N GLN A 214 -8.17 13.47 9.25
CA GLN A 214 -7.27 12.50 8.63
C GLN A 214 -5.82 12.97 8.82
N PRO A 215 -4.94 12.16 9.44
CA PRO A 215 -3.54 12.52 9.58
C PRO A 215 -2.83 12.52 8.21
N PRO A 216 -1.81 13.36 8.01
CA PRO A 216 -1.02 13.33 6.77
C PRO A 216 -0.24 12.01 6.67
N TYR A 217 0.01 11.56 5.44
CA TYR A 217 0.64 10.26 5.19
C TYR A 217 1.96 10.06 5.93
N GLU A 218 2.81 11.10 6.04
CA GLU A 218 4.09 10.96 6.76
C GLU A 218 3.90 10.62 8.24
N THR A 219 2.84 11.16 8.87
CA THR A 219 2.49 10.81 10.25
C THR A 219 2.01 9.35 10.34
N ILE A 220 1.21 8.90 9.37
CA ILE A 220 0.71 7.51 9.30
C ILE A 220 1.87 6.54 9.11
N ARG A 221 2.74 6.82 8.13
CA ARG A 221 3.93 6.05 7.79
C ARG A 221 4.83 5.85 9.01
N GLN A 222 5.16 6.94 9.71
CA GLN A 222 6.01 6.85 10.89
C GLN A 222 5.35 6.03 12.00
N ALA A 223 4.05 6.23 12.25
CA ALA A 223 3.32 5.47 13.26
C ALA A 223 3.25 3.96 12.92
N PHE A 224 3.07 3.61 11.65
CA PHE A 224 3.13 2.22 11.18
C PHE A 224 4.51 1.59 11.42
N ILE A 225 5.59 2.31 11.15
CA ILE A 225 6.96 1.85 11.42
C ILE A 225 7.19 1.66 12.92
N ASP A 226 6.78 2.63 13.75
CA ASP A 226 6.99 2.57 15.19
C ASP A 226 6.22 1.42 15.85
N ILE A 227 4.99 1.14 15.41
CA ILE A 227 4.24 -0.04 15.83
C ILE A 227 4.93 -1.32 15.35
N ALA A 228 5.31 -1.41 14.08
CA ALA A 228 5.94 -2.60 13.50
C ALA A 228 7.30 -2.93 14.14
N THR A 229 8.01 -1.91 14.64
CA THR A 229 9.31 -2.05 15.32
C THR A 229 9.21 -2.11 16.86
N GLY A 230 7.99 -2.08 17.42
CA GLY A 230 7.76 -2.17 18.86
C GLY A 230 8.15 -0.91 19.65
N LYS A 231 8.32 0.24 18.98
CA LYS A 231 8.61 1.54 19.59
C LYS A 231 7.36 2.24 20.14
N SER A 232 6.17 1.80 19.72
CA SER A 232 4.89 2.29 20.25
C SER A 232 4.23 1.26 21.16
N HIS A 233 3.52 1.75 22.17
CA HIS A 233 2.70 0.94 23.08
C HIS A 233 1.22 1.25 22.89
N PRO A 234 0.35 0.23 22.95
CA PRO A 234 -1.08 0.43 22.76
C PRO A 234 -1.69 1.16 23.96
N MET A 235 -2.64 2.05 23.70
CA MET A 235 -3.51 2.66 24.71
C MET A 235 -4.46 1.61 25.30
N THR A 236 -4.99 0.74 24.44
CA THR A 236 -5.88 -0.35 24.85
C THR A 236 -5.57 -1.62 24.06
N SER A 237 -5.90 -2.78 24.65
CA SER A 237 -5.71 -4.09 24.02
C SER A 237 -6.87 -5.00 24.38
N ARG A 238 -7.39 -5.74 23.40
CA ARG A 238 -8.45 -6.74 23.61
C ARG A 238 -8.06 -8.02 22.88
N THR A 239 -7.89 -9.10 23.65
CA THR A 239 -7.44 -10.41 23.16
C THR A 239 -8.62 -11.34 22.86
N HIS A 240 -8.34 -12.42 22.13
CA HIS A 240 -9.29 -13.50 21.80
C HIS A 240 -10.58 -13.03 21.09
N LEU A 241 -10.47 -11.97 20.29
CA LEU A 241 -11.56 -11.54 19.43
C LEU A 241 -11.71 -12.52 18.27
N VAL A 242 -12.91 -13.04 18.06
CA VAL A 242 -13.22 -13.85 16.87
C VAL A 242 -13.19 -12.92 15.66
N VAL A 243 -12.40 -13.29 14.65
CA VAL A 243 -12.38 -12.60 13.36
C VAL A 243 -13.72 -12.88 12.66
N PRO A 244 -14.48 -11.84 12.26
CA PRO A 244 -15.75 -12.01 11.55
C PRO A 244 -15.64 -12.78 10.25
#